data_AF-A0A136KEV5-F1
#
_entry.id   AF-A0A136KEV5-F1
#
_cell.length_a   1.000
_cell.length_b   1.000
_cell.length_c   1.000
_cell.angle_alpha   90.00
_cell.angle_beta   90.00
_cell.angle_gamma   90.00
#
_symmetry.space_group_name_H-M   'P 1'
#
loop_
_entity.id
_entity.type
_entity.pdbx_description
1 polymer ?
#
loop_
_entity_poly.entity_id
_entity_poly.type
_entity_poly.pdbx_seq_one_letter_code
_entity_poly.pdbx_strand_id
1 'polypeptide(L)'
;GLISLPERFVVDRVNLDIIGDIEGAGDLEIGNGDEPAAVTLYAYTQKRYTAKSPNHDVHILESLIVRDKSVLNLVSYDGNGTYMNASSLSDYGVTLTLGRDFTVETGGIVTTNGRGYARGAGPGTGCGAGHGGYGVNVSNRGVPYGSVKEPVTMGSGGCSRDYFGNWSFGGEGGGAVRLNVGGVLRVDGSLTADGGPGTSNITQGAVGAGGSLWLSADRIDGSGLISANGGSRAGAVGSSGGRIAIYENSRGSFPITNKSNIQAFGGGGGSFGGAGTIY
;
A
#
# COMPACT_ATOMS: atom_id res chain seq x y z
N GLY A 1 -3.89 8.37 -22.15
CA GLY A 1 -4.65 9.53 -22.66
C GLY A 1 -4.75 10.51 -21.52
N LEU A 2 -4.54 11.79 -21.81
CA LEU A 2 -4.61 12.86 -20.83
C LEU A 2 -6.07 13.28 -20.63
N ILE A 3 -6.50 13.42 -19.38
CA ILE A 3 -7.80 13.98 -19.01
C ILE A 3 -7.54 15.33 -18.36
N SER A 4 -8.10 16.40 -18.94
CA SER A 4 -8.09 17.71 -18.30
C SER A 4 -9.30 17.83 -17.38
N LEU A 5 -9.05 18.16 -16.12
CA LEU A 5 -10.05 18.30 -15.07
C LEU A 5 -10.11 19.76 -14.60
N PRO A 6 -11.26 20.23 -14.09
CA PRO A 6 -11.35 21.54 -13.45
C PRO A 6 -10.41 21.64 -12.23
N GLU A 7 -10.10 22.86 -11.79
CA GLU A 7 -9.24 23.11 -10.62
C GLU A 7 -9.76 22.36 -9.38
N ARG A 8 -11.06 22.47 -9.10
CA ARG A 8 -11.74 21.64 -8.10
C ARG A 8 -12.49 20.51 -8.79
N PHE A 9 -12.16 19.27 -8.44
CA PHE A 9 -12.80 18.07 -8.99
C PHE A 9 -13.32 17.17 -7.85
N VAL A 10 -14.63 16.90 -7.87
CA VAL A 10 -15.31 16.09 -6.85
C VAL A 10 -15.80 14.80 -7.50
N VAL A 11 -15.41 13.66 -6.95
CA VAL A 11 -15.91 12.34 -7.33
C VAL A 11 -16.95 11.93 -6.29
N ASP A 12 -18.22 11.88 -6.69
CA ASP A 12 -19.33 11.57 -5.78
C ASP A 12 -20.15 10.40 -6.30
N ARG A 13 -20.50 9.46 -5.41
CA ARG A 13 -21.38 8.30 -5.66
C ARG A 13 -20.98 7.39 -6.84
N VAL A 14 -19.72 7.45 -7.27
CA VAL A 14 -19.19 6.65 -8.38
C VAL A 14 -17.83 6.06 -8.04
N ASN A 15 -17.49 4.99 -8.76
CA ASN A 15 -16.14 4.45 -8.80
C ASN A 15 -15.46 4.96 -10.07
N LEU A 16 -14.38 5.72 -9.93
CA LEU A 16 -13.62 6.30 -11.02
C LEU A 16 -12.23 5.65 -11.11
N ASP A 17 -12.02 4.86 -12.17
CA ASP A 17 -10.70 4.30 -12.49
C ASP A 17 -9.91 5.24 -13.40
N ILE A 18 -8.87 5.87 -12.86
CA ILE A 18 -8.03 6.80 -13.59
C ILE A 18 -6.88 6.04 -14.24
N ILE A 19 -7.14 5.56 -15.44
CA ILE A 19 -6.17 4.81 -16.25
C ILE A 19 -5.25 5.72 -17.07
N GLY A 20 -5.40 7.05 -17.02
CA GLY A 20 -4.64 8.02 -17.79
C GLY A 20 -3.83 8.97 -16.90
N ASP A 21 -3.26 9.99 -17.51
CA ASP A 21 -2.74 11.14 -16.77
C ASP A 21 -3.89 12.12 -16.53
N ILE A 22 -3.85 12.81 -15.40
CA ILE A 22 -4.76 13.92 -15.08
C ILE A 22 -3.93 15.21 -15.07
N GLU A 23 -4.44 16.23 -15.76
CA GLU A 23 -3.97 17.60 -15.65
C GLU A 23 -5.12 18.46 -15.13
N GLY A 24 -4.81 19.39 -14.22
CA GLY A 24 -5.84 20.03 -13.41
C GLY A 24 -6.18 19.18 -12.19
N ALA A 25 -7.41 19.30 -11.66
CA ALA A 25 -7.80 18.75 -10.36
C ALA A 25 -6.79 19.09 -9.26
N GLY A 26 -6.40 20.37 -9.19
CA GLY A 26 -5.60 20.87 -8.08
C GLY A 26 -6.19 20.41 -6.75
N ASP A 27 -7.50 20.56 -6.58
CA ASP A 27 -8.24 20.06 -5.42
C ASP A 27 -9.10 18.85 -5.81
N LEU A 28 -8.65 17.65 -5.42
CA LEU A 28 -9.42 16.41 -5.59
C LEU A 28 -10.16 16.06 -4.30
N GLU A 29 -11.47 15.87 -4.40
CA GLU A 29 -12.33 15.45 -3.31
C GLU A 29 -13.04 14.14 -3.68
N ILE A 30 -12.88 13.11 -2.86
CA ILE A 30 -13.51 11.80 -3.05
C ILE A 30 -14.60 11.64 -2.00
N GLY A 31 -15.84 11.61 -2.48
CA GLY A 31 -17.06 11.54 -1.70
C GLY A 31 -17.61 12.90 -1.30
N ASN A 32 -18.84 12.87 -0.80
CA ASN A 32 -19.54 14.03 -0.23
C ASN A 32 -19.85 13.87 1.28
N GLY A 33 -19.47 12.74 1.88
CA GLY A 33 -19.70 12.41 3.30
C GLY A 33 -20.96 11.58 3.58
N ASP A 34 -21.90 11.49 2.64
CA ASP A 34 -23.15 10.74 2.82
C ASP A 34 -23.07 9.34 2.21
N GLU A 35 -22.55 9.26 0.98
CA GLU A 35 -22.53 8.07 0.15
C GLU A 35 -21.11 7.71 -0.31
N PRO A 36 -20.82 6.41 -0.53
CA PRO A 36 -19.49 5.97 -0.91
C PRO A 36 -19.12 6.43 -2.32
N ALA A 37 -17.89 6.89 -2.48
CA ALA A 37 -17.24 7.10 -3.77
C ALA A 37 -15.86 6.43 -3.74
N ALA A 38 -15.35 6.04 -4.91
CA ALA A 38 -14.01 5.52 -5.01
C ALA A 38 -13.24 6.12 -6.19
N VAL A 39 -11.94 6.33 -5.99
CA VAL A 39 -10.99 6.61 -7.07
C VAL A 39 -9.92 5.55 -7.03
N THR A 40 -9.53 5.03 -8.21
CA THR A 40 -8.36 4.16 -8.34
C THR A 40 -7.28 4.88 -9.14
N LEU A 41 -6.11 5.01 -8.53
CA LEU A 41 -4.89 5.47 -9.17
C LEU A 41 -3.94 4.30 -9.35
N TYR A 42 -3.31 4.24 -10.53
CA TYR A 42 -2.37 3.20 -10.89
C TYR A 42 -0.96 3.79 -10.96
N ALA A 43 0.01 3.04 -10.47
CA ALA A 43 1.42 3.34 -10.65
C ALA A 43 1.79 3.28 -12.14
N TYR A 44 1.13 2.40 -12.90
CA TYR A 44 1.34 2.26 -14.32
C TYR A 44 0.04 1.95 -15.06
N THR A 45 -0.09 2.56 -16.23
CA THR A 45 -0.92 2.03 -17.31
C THR A 45 -0.24 2.29 -18.66
N GLN A 46 -0.59 1.50 -19.67
CA GLN A 46 -0.17 1.75 -21.05
C GLN A 46 -0.59 3.13 -21.57
N LYS A 47 -1.62 3.74 -20.98
CA LYS A 47 -2.13 5.06 -21.35
C LYS A 47 -1.35 6.23 -20.71
N ARG A 48 -0.62 5.99 -19.62
CA ARG A 48 0.30 6.93 -18.96
C ARG A 48 1.72 6.81 -19.51
N TYR A 49 2.11 5.60 -19.88
CA TYR A 49 3.42 5.31 -20.46
C TYR A 49 3.52 5.84 -21.90
N THR A 50 3.80 7.13 -22.02
CA THR A 50 4.09 7.81 -23.29
C THR A 50 5.38 8.61 -23.15
N ALA A 51 6.06 8.90 -24.26
CA ALA A 51 7.31 9.68 -24.26
C ALA A 51 7.21 11.08 -23.61
N LYS A 52 5.99 11.54 -23.29
CA LYS A 52 5.71 12.82 -22.61
C LYS A 52 5.58 12.71 -21.07
N SER A 53 5.50 11.51 -20.51
CA SER A 53 5.36 11.26 -19.06
C SER A 53 6.43 10.29 -18.57
N PRO A 54 7.70 10.74 -18.43
CA PRO A 54 8.81 9.88 -17.99
C PRO A 54 8.67 9.40 -16.53
N ASN A 55 7.82 10.06 -15.73
CA ASN A 55 7.55 9.74 -14.31
C ASN A 55 6.11 9.21 -14.15
N HIS A 56 5.82 8.10 -14.82
CA HIS A 56 4.46 7.56 -14.95
C HIS A 56 3.84 7.08 -13.63
N ASP A 57 4.66 6.84 -12.59
CA ASP A 57 4.25 6.46 -11.24
C ASP A 57 3.83 7.64 -10.35
N VAL A 58 4.03 8.88 -10.81
CA VAL A 58 3.76 10.09 -10.04
C VAL A 58 2.41 10.69 -10.41
N HIS A 59 1.58 10.92 -9.40
CA HIS A 59 0.37 11.75 -9.49
C HIS A 59 0.64 13.07 -8.77
N ILE A 60 0.28 14.19 -9.39
CA ILE A 60 0.52 15.53 -8.87
C ILE A 60 -0.83 16.22 -8.70
N LEU A 61 -1.14 16.69 -7.49
CA LEU A 61 -2.30 17.52 -7.18
C LEU A 61 -1.86 18.67 -6.24
N GLU A 62 -2.74 19.62 -5.96
CA GLU A 62 -2.51 20.63 -4.92
C GLU A 62 -3.02 20.12 -3.56
N SER A 63 -4.26 19.66 -3.46
CA SER A 63 -4.81 19.05 -2.26
C SER A 63 -5.69 17.84 -2.56
N LEU A 64 -5.86 16.99 -1.55
CA LEU A 64 -6.66 15.79 -1.63
C LEU A 64 -7.47 15.58 -0.36
N ILE A 65 -8.76 15.28 -0.51
CA ILE A 65 -9.64 14.87 0.58
C ILE A 65 -10.29 13.53 0.24
N VAL A 66 -10.12 12.55 1.13
CA VAL A 66 -10.90 11.30 1.12
C VAL A 66 -11.90 11.39 2.26
N ARG A 67 -13.17 11.57 1.92
CA ARG A 67 -14.26 11.75 2.90
C ARG A 67 -14.68 10.44 3.54
N ASP A 68 -15.57 10.54 4.53
CA ASP A 68 -16.28 9.40 5.10
C ASP A 68 -16.82 8.45 4.02
N LYS A 69 -16.72 7.14 4.30
CA LYS A 69 -17.12 6.01 3.43
C LYS A 69 -16.45 5.96 2.06
N SER A 70 -15.49 6.84 1.78
CA SER A 70 -14.88 6.97 0.47
C SER A 70 -13.52 6.29 0.41
N VAL A 71 -13.14 5.81 -0.78
CA VAL A 71 -11.97 4.96 -0.96
C VAL A 71 -11.05 5.51 -2.05
N LEU A 72 -9.79 5.75 -1.70
CA LEU A 72 -8.70 5.91 -2.65
C LEU A 72 -7.92 4.59 -2.74
N ASN A 73 -8.04 3.91 -3.87
CA ASN A 73 -7.28 2.71 -4.19
C ASN A 73 -5.98 3.11 -4.90
N LEU A 74 -4.86 2.61 -4.39
CA LEU A 74 -3.53 2.82 -4.98
C LEU A 74 -2.97 1.48 -5.44
N VAL A 75 -2.80 1.33 -6.75
CA VAL A 75 -2.43 0.04 -7.37
C VAL A 75 -1.00 0.11 -7.87
N SER A 76 -0.11 -0.65 -7.22
CA SER A 76 1.28 -0.80 -7.64
C SER A 76 1.39 -1.54 -8.98
N TYR A 77 2.55 -1.43 -9.61
CA TYR A 77 2.86 -2.15 -10.83
C TYR A 77 3.94 -3.21 -10.56
N ASP A 78 3.62 -4.46 -10.89
CA ASP A 78 4.55 -5.58 -10.99
C ASP A 78 4.77 -5.84 -12.49
N GLY A 79 5.88 -5.32 -13.02
CA GLY A 79 6.15 -5.35 -14.46
C GLY A 79 6.63 -6.70 -14.97
N ASN A 80 7.01 -7.61 -14.07
CA ASN A 80 7.62 -8.89 -14.44
C ASN A 80 6.74 -10.10 -14.06
N GLY A 81 5.73 -9.92 -13.21
CA GLY A 81 4.71 -10.90 -12.85
C GLY A 81 5.21 -12.20 -12.22
N THR A 82 6.53 -12.44 -12.10
CA THR A 82 7.07 -13.78 -11.82
C THR A 82 8.49 -13.91 -11.21
N TYR A 83 9.34 -12.87 -11.05
CA TYR A 83 10.76 -13.11 -10.66
C TYR A 83 11.31 -12.41 -9.42
N MET A 84 12.21 -13.14 -8.75
CA MET A 84 12.77 -12.96 -7.41
C MET A 84 14.03 -12.09 -7.34
N ASN A 85 14.24 -11.15 -8.26
CA ASN A 85 15.43 -10.30 -8.26
C ASN A 85 15.11 -8.87 -8.74
N ALA A 86 15.10 -7.92 -7.80
CA ALA A 86 14.64 -6.54 -7.96
C ALA A 86 15.63 -5.61 -8.69
N SER A 87 16.46 -6.12 -9.61
CA SER A 87 17.53 -5.35 -10.25
C SER A 87 17.24 -4.93 -11.70
N SER A 88 16.04 -5.20 -12.24
CA SER A 88 15.61 -4.70 -13.56
C SER A 88 14.27 -3.94 -13.50
N LEU A 89 14.31 -2.77 -12.86
CA LEU A 89 13.57 -1.51 -13.16
C LEU A 89 12.08 -1.48 -13.62
N SER A 90 11.23 -2.47 -13.36
CA SER A 90 9.80 -2.35 -13.74
C SER A 90 8.79 -2.54 -12.61
N ASP A 91 9.24 -2.59 -11.36
CA ASP A 91 8.34 -2.77 -10.22
C ASP A 91 8.33 -1.50 -9.37
N TYR A 92 7.17 -0.88 -9.21
CA TYR A 92 7.06 0.37 -8.47
C TYR A 92 5.66 0.59 -7.91
N GLY A 93 5.64 1.30 -6.78
CA GLY A 93 4.43 1.75 -6.11
C GLY A 93 3.82 3.01 -6.72
N VAL A 94 2.76 3.51 -6.10
CA VAL A 94 2.19 4.82 -6.46
C VAL A 94 2.94 5.93 -5.72
N THR A 95 3.40 6.93 -6.45
CA THR A 95 3.90 8.18 -5.86
C THR A 95 2.81 9.25 -5.98
N LEU A 96 2.43 9.87 -4.88
CA LEU A 96 1.50 11.00 -4.85
C LEU A 96 2.23 12.23 -4.29
N THR A 97 2.22 13.31 -5.05
CA THR A 97 2.81 14.60 -4.66
C THR A 97 1.72 15.64 -4.57
N LEU A 98 1.59 16.27 -3.41
CA LEU A 98 0.57 17.26 -3.08
C LEU A 98 1.25 18.58 -2.69
N GLY A 99 0.88 19.68 -3.34
CA GLY A 99 1.43 21.00 -3.02
C GLY A 99 1.02 21.53 -1.64
N ARG A 100 -0.16 21.15 -1.17
CA ARG A 100 -0.81 21.56 0.08
C ARG A 100 -1.17 20.33 0.92
N ASP A 101 -2.42 20.24 1.38
CA ASP A 101 -2.86 19.30 2.40
C ASP A 101 -3.42 18.00 1.81
N PHE A 102 -3.27 16.92 2.58
CA PHE A 102 -3.95 15.65 2.35
C PHE A 102 -4.76 15.30 3.60
N THR A 103 -6.08 15.24 3.49
CA THR A 103 -6.96 14.80 4.56
C THR A 103 -7.63 13.46 4.23
N VAL A 104 -7.50 12.50 5.14
CA VAL A 104 -8.31 11.27 5.18
C VAL A 104 -9.24 11.39 6.38
N GLU A 105 -10.50 11.73 6.13
CA GLU A 105 -11.50 11.91 7.18
C GLU A 105 -11.83 10.59 7.87
N THR A 106 -12.47 10.65 9.05
CA THR A 106 -13.01 9.46 9.72
C THR A 106 -13.87 8.66 8.76
N GLY A 107 -13.61 7.35 8.64
CA GLY A 107 -14.29 6.44 7.71
C GLY A 107 -13.78 6.50 6.26
N GLY A 108 -12.95 7.47 5.91
CA GLY A 108 -12.20 7.51 4.67
C GLY A 108 -11.08 6.47 4.64
N ILE A 109 -10.85 5.88 3.47
CA ILE A 109 -9.90 4.78 3.29
C ILE A 109 -8.94 5.11 2.14
N VAL A 110 -7.66 5.13 2.43
CA VAL A 110 -6.59 5.08 1.43
C VAL A 110 -5.95 3.70 1.55
N THR A 111 -5.95 2.93 0.47
CA THR A 111 -5.49 1.54 0.55
C THR A 111 -4.69 1.09 -0.66
N THR A 112 -3.64 0.34 -0.36
CA THR A 112 -2.87 -0.48 -1.29
C THR A 112 -2.80 -1.94 -0.80
N ASN A 113 -3.79 -2.36 -0.01
CA ASN A 113 -3.83 -3.70 0.57
C ASN A 113 -3.90 -4.78 -0.52
N GLY A 114 -3.04 -5.79 -0.41
CA GLY A 114 -2.94 -6.84 -1.42
C GLY A 114 -2.55 -6.34 -2.82
N ARG A 115 -2.08 -5.11 -2.98
CA ARG A 115 -1.68 -4.53 -4.29
C ARG A 115 -0.16 -4.54 -4.49
N GLY A 116 0.51 -5.50 -3.88
CA GLY A 116 1.94 -5.77 -4.02
C GLY A 116 2.19 -6.97 -4.93
N TYR A 117 3.23 -7.75 -4.62
CA TYR A 117 3.53 -8.94 -5.41
C TYR A 117 2.42 -9.99 -5.30
N ALA A 118 2.13 -10.63 -6.43
CA ALA A 118 1.20 -11.74 -6.49
C ALA A 118 1.66 -12.93 -5.62
N ARG A 119 0.74 -13.85 -5.35
CA ARG A 119 1.04 -15.10 -4.63
C ARG A 119 2.24 -15.84 -5.23
N GLY A 120 3.15 -16.29 -4.37
CA GLY A 120 4.37 -16.99 -4.76
C GLY A 120 5.43 -16.11 -5.44
N ALA A 121 5.20 -14.80 -5.54
CA ALA A 121 6.14 -13.84 -6.12
C ALA A 121 6.66 -12.86 -5.06
N GLY A 122 7.73 -12.16 -5.44
CA GLY A 122 8.38 -11.13 -4.63
C GLY A 122 9.72 -11.56 -4.02
N PRO A 123 10.59 -10.60 -3.63
CA PRO A 123 11.94 -10.87 -3.14
C PRO A 123 12.02 -11.58 -1.77
N GLY A 124 10.97 -11.50 -0.97
CA GLY A 124 10.87 -12.12 0.35
C GLY A 124 10.42 -13.58 0.26
N THR A 125 11.10 -14.34 -0.59
CA THR A 125 10.71 -15.68 -1.07
C THR A 125 10.48 -16.68 0.06
N GLY A 126 9.55 -17.62 -0.13
CA GLY A 126 9.19 -18.67 0.84
C GLY A 126 7.72 -18.59 1.25
N CYS A 127 7.17 -19.64 1.88
CA CYS A 127 5.77 -19.59 2.31
C CYS A 127 5.52 -18.54 3.38
N GLY A 128 6.53 -18.19 4.17
CA GLY A 128 6.40 -17.16 5.17
C GLY A 128 6.43 -15.72 4.66
N ALA A 129 6.46 -15.44 3.34
CA ALA A 129 6.45 -14.09 2.74
C ALA A 129 7.11 -12.98 3.58
N GLY A 130 8.37 -12.64 3.26
CA GLY A 130 9.12 -11.57 3.92
C GLY A 130 8.90 -10.19 3.31
N HIS A 131 9.26 -9.13 4.04
CA HIS A 131 9.42 -7.75 3.56
C HIS A 131 10.12 -6.85 4.60
N GLY A 132 9.39 -6.28 5.55
CA GLY A 132 9.95 -5.47 6.63
C GLY A 132 10.62 -6.30 7.72
N GLY A 133 10.14 -7.53 7.90
CA GLY A 133 10.65 -8.51 8.86
C GLY A 133 10.84 -9.87 8.21
N TYR A 134 11.16 -10.86 9.04
CA TYR A 134 11.24 -12.24 8.58
C TYR A 134 9.89 -12.92 8.60
N GLY A 135 9.63 -13.70 7.57
CA GLY A 135 8.55 -14.65 7.51
C GLY A 135 8.71 -15.85 8.44
N VAL A 136 7.66 -16.64 8.57
CA VAL A 136 7.75 -17.98 9.19
C VAL A 136 8.61 -18.90 8.30
N ASN A 137 9.41 -19.75 8.93
CA ASN A 137 10.26 -20.71 8.21
C ASN A 137 9.49 -21.99 7.88
N VAL A 138 8.68 -21.95 6.83
CA VAL A 138 8.03 -23.12 6.21
C VAL A 138 8.38 -23.11 4.74
N SER A 139 9.05 -24.15 4.24
CA SER A 139 9.45 -24.25 2.81
C SER A 139 10.17 -22.98 2.32
N ASN A 140 11.29 -22.65 2.99
CA ASN A 140 12.07 -21.41 2.92
C ASN A 140 11.47 -20.24 3.72
N ARG A 141 12.35 -19.53 4.41
CA ARG A 141 11.99 -18.38 5.23
C ARG A 141 11.92 -17.12 4.38
N GLY A 142 10.80 -16.41 4.47
CA GLY A 142 10.70 -15.05 3.94
C GLY A 142 11.76 -14.14 4.57
N VAL A 143 12.61 -13.53 3.75
CA VAL A 143 13.67 -12.62 4.22
C VAL A 143 13.24 -11.15 4.07
N PRO A 144 13.69 -10.25 4.97
CA PRO A 144 13.47 -8.83 4.80
C PRO A 144 14.21 -8.27 3.57
N TYR A 145 13.62 -7.30 2.90
CA TYR A 145 14.24 -6.56 1.78
C TYR A 145 13.69 -5.13 1.68
N GLY A 146 14.30 -4.29 0.86
CA GLY A 146 13.95 -2.87 0.73
C GLY A 146 14.59 -1.98 1.81
N SER A 147 14.45 -0.67 1.64
CA SER A 147 15.05 0.32 2.54
C SER A 147 14.12 0.63 3.71
N VAL A 148 14.68 0.71 4.93
CA VAL A 148 13.95 1.18 6.12
C VAL A 148 13.69 2.69 6.03
N LYS A 149 14.58 3.44 5.38
CA LYS A 149 14.51 4.90 5.28
C LYS A 149 13.74 5.36 4.05
N GLU A 150 13.84 4.63 2.95
CA GLU A 150 13.26 5.00 1.66
C GLU A 150 12.44 3.83 1.10
N PRO A 151 11.36 3.41 1.80
CA PRO A 151 10.64 2.19 1.45
C PRO A 151 9.78 2.42 0.19
N VAL A 152 10.24 1.88 -0.95
CA VAL A 152 9.52 1.93 -2.25
C VAL A 152 9.12 0.55 -2.77
N THR A 153 9.57 -0.51 -2.11
CA THR A 153 9.36 -1.89 -2.55
C THR A 153 8.02 -2.43 -2.07
N MET A 154 7.27 -3.12 -2.92
CA MET A 154 6.05 -3.83 -2.53
C MET A 154 6.34 -5.01 -1.59
N GLY A 155 5.35 -5.46 -0.84
CA GLY A 155 5.37 -6.68 -0.03
C GLY A 155 5.28 -7.94 -0.89
N SER A 156 5.87 -9.04 -0.41
CA SER A 156 5.87 -10.34 -1.12
C SER A 156 4.56 -11.10 -0.91
N GLY A 157 4.13 -11.86 -1.92
CA GLY A 157 2.96 -12.72 -1.80
C GLY A 157 3.28 -14.02 -1.05
N GLY A 158 2.31 -14.52 -0.28
CA GLY A 158 2.33 -15.85 0.29
C GLY A 158 2.39 -16.93 -0.80
N CYS A 159 2.96 -18.09 -0.48
CA CYS A 159 3.19 -19.15 -1.46
C CYS A 159 1.92 -19.67 -2.15
N SER A 160 2.07 -20.11 -3.40
CA SER A 160 1.02 -20.70 -4.23
C SER A 160 0.79 -22.20 -3.98
N ARG A 161 1.59 -22.81 -3.10
CA ARG A 161 1.49 -24.21 -2.71
C ARG A 161 1.66 -24.37 -1.21
N ASP A 162 0.93 -25.29 -0.60
CA ASP A 162 1.11 -25.64 0.81
C ASP A 162 2.41 -26.45 1.04
N TYR A 163 2.66 -26.83 2.30
CA TYR A 163 3.82 -27.64 2.68
C TYR A 163 3.87 -29.01 1.96
N PHE A 164 2.71 -29.56 1.57
CA PHE A 164 2.58 -30.85 0.88
C PHE A 164 2.60 -30.73 -0.65
N GLY A 165 2.77 -29.52 -1.19
CA GLY A 165 2.81 -29.26 -2.62
C GLY A 165 1.43 -29.15 -3.29
N ASN A 166 0.34 -29.13 -2.53
CA ASN A 166 -1.00 -28.89 -3.06
C ASN A 166 -1.17 -27.42 -3.40
N TRP A 167 -2.02 -27.12 -4.39
CA TRP A 167 -2.36 -25.75 -4.73
C TRP A 167 -2.96 -25.02 -3.52
N SER A 168 -2.37 -23.88 -3.20
CA SER A 168 -2.81 -23.00 -2.13
C SER A 168 -2.93 -21.58 -2.66
N PHE A 169 -4.02 -20.91 -2.28
CA PHE A 169 -4.23 -19.52 -2.64
C PHE A 169 -3.65 -18.64 -1.55
N GLY A 170 -2.32 -18.49 -1.58
CA GLY A 170 -1.59 -17.54 -0.76
C GLY A 170 -2.09 -16.11 -0.94
N GLY A 171 -1.95 -15.30 0.10
CA GLY A 171 -2.29 -13.88 0.04
C GLY A 171 -1.31 -13.07 -0.80
N GLU A 172 -1.80 -12.05 -1.50
CA GLU A 172 -0.96 -11.08 -2.23
C GLU A 172 -0.28 -10.13 -1.24
N GLY A 173 0.92 -9.66 -1.54
CA GLY A 173 1.60 -8.70 -0.67
C GLY A 173 0.94 -7.32 -0.67
N GLY A 174 1.22 -6.49 0.33
CA GLY A 174 0.80 -5.09 0.33
C GLY A 174 1.55 -4.28 -0.73
N GLY A 175 0.90 -3.29 -1.33
CA GLY A 175 1.54 -2.41 -2.31
C GLY A 175 2.52 -1.41 -1.70
N ALA A 176 3.07 -0.54 -2.54
CA ALA A 176 3.98 0.51 -2.11
C ALA A 176 3.41 1.89 -2.42
N VAL A 177 3.52 2.82 -1.48
CA VAL A 177 3.05 4.21 -1.65
C VAL A 177 4.11 5.16 -1.12
N ARG A 178 4.42 6.18 -1.93
CA ARG A 178 5.18 7.35 -1.51
C ARG A 178 4.28 8.58 -1.52
N LEU A 179 4.10 9.21 -0.37
CA LEU A 179 3.39 10.47 -0.23
C LEU A 179 4.39 11.60 0.03
N ASN A 180 4.37 12.63 -0.82
CA ASN A 180 5.06 13.89 -0.58
C ASN A 180 3.99 14.99 -0.44
N VAL A 181 3.77 15.51 0.75
CA VAL A 181 2.71 16.48 1.07
C VAL A 181 3.36 17.80 1.49
N GLY A 182 3.07 18.90 0.80
CA GLY A 182 3.67 20.20 1.09
C GLY A 182 3.15 20.83 2.39
N GLY A 183 1.93 20.50 2.79
CA GLY A 183 1.28 20.96 4.02
C GLY A 183 1.04 19.83 5.02
N VAL A 184 -0.19 19.73 5.51
CA VAL A 184 -0.60 18.75 6.53
C VAL A 184 -1.06 17.45 5.89
N LEU A 185 -0.44 16.34 6.26
CA LEU A 185 -1.01 15.00 6.07
C LEU A 185 -1.82 14.63 7.32
N ARG A 186 -3.14 14.73 7.24
CA ARG A 186 -4.07 14.39 8.33
C ARG A 186 -4.75 13.05 8.05
N VAL A 187 -4.53 12.07 8.92
CA VAL A 187 -5.14 10.73 8.83
C VAL A 187 -6.04 10.47 10.05
N ASP A 188 -7.34 10.72 9.92
CA ASP A 188 -8.37 10.36 10.90
C ASP A 188 -9.06 9.03 10.54
N GLY A 189 -9.13 8.69 9.25
CA GLY A 189 -9.57 7.40 8.72
C GLY A 189 -8.46 6.35 8.70
N SER A 190 -8.18 5.79 7.52
CA SER A 190 -7.12 4.77 7.38
C SER A 190 -6.25 4.95 6.14
N LEU A 191 -4.95 4.70 6.29
CA LEU A 191 -3.94 4.62 5.23
C LEU A 191 -3.20 3.28 5.36
N THR A 192 -3.46 2.35 4.44
CA THR A 192 -3.10 0.93 4.64
C THR A 192 -2.35 0.33 3.45
N ALA A 193 -1.32 -0.44 3.75
CA ALA A 193 -0.50 -1.24 2.82
C ALA A 193 -0.34 -2.68 3.35
N ASP A 194 -1.42 -3.27 3.84
CA ASP A 194 -1.43 -4.58 4.45
C ASP A 194 -1.37 -5.71 3.42
N GLY A 195 -0.77 -6.83 3.82
CA GLY A 195 -0.80 -8.06 3.05
C GLY A 195 -2.21 -8.66 2.99
N GLY A 196 -2.52 -9.32 1.89
CA GLY A 196 -3.79 -10.02 1.67
C GLY A 196 -3.88 -11.31 2.50
N PRO A 197 -5.10 -11.73 2.90
CA PRO A 197 -5.33 -12.95 3.66
C PRO A 197 -5.18 -14.23 2.81
N GLY A 198 -5.29 -14.10 1.48
CA GLY A 198 -5.43 -15.22 0.54
C GLY A 198 -6.78 -15.95 0.67
N THR A 199 -7.00 -16.97 -0.16
CA THR A 199 -8.30 -17.68 -0.23
C THR A 199 -8.16 -19.22 -0.24
N SER A 200 -7.63 -19.84 0.82
CA SER A 200 -7.55 -21.32 0.90
C SER A 200 -8.62 -21.92 1.82
N ASN A 201 -9.27 -22.99 1.35
CA ASN A 201 -10.13 -23.90 2.11
C ASN A 201 -9.33 -24.94 2.95
N ILE A 202 -8.01 -24.92 2.82
CA ILE A 202 -7.07 -25.75 3.61
C ILE A 202 -6.35 -24.88 4.63
N THR A 203 -6.16 -25.43 5.84
CA THR A 203 -5.63 -24.78 7.05
C THR A 203 -4.13 -24.44 7.00
N GLN A 204 -3.52 -24.37 5.82
CA GLN A 204 -2.05 -24.24 5.66
C GLN A 204 -1.62 -23.26 4.57
N GLY A 205 -2.54 -22.51 3.97
CA GLY A 205 -2.14 -21.46 3.03
C GLY A 205 -1.43 -20.29 3.72
N ALA A 206 -0.49 -19.67 3.01
CA ALA A 206 0.23 -18.50 3.49
C ALA A 206 -0.57 -17.20 3.31
N VAL A 207 -0.26 -16.20 4.12
CA VAL A 207 -0.72 -14.81 3.96
C VAL A 207 0.35 -13.97 3.23
N GLY A 208 -0.04 -12.82 2.66
CA GLY A 208 0.90 -11.90 2.04
C GLY A 208 1.64 -11.04 3.08
N ALA A 209 2.85 -10.61 2.77
CA ALA A 209 3.60 -9.66 3.61
C ALA A 209 3.00 -8.26 3.53
N GLY A 210 3.22 -7.44 4.56
CA GLY A 210 2.95 -6.00 4.48
C GLY A 210 3.79 -5.32 3.40
N GLY A 211 3.32 -4.17 2.93
CA GLY A 211 3.93 -3.35 1.88
C GLY A 211 4.74 -2.17 2.41
N SER A 212 4.86 -1.11 1.61
CA SER A 212 5.65 0.09 1.96
C SER A 212 4.78 1.34 2.03
N LEU A 213 4.96 2.12 3.10
CA LEU A 213 4.44 3.48 3.24
C LEU A 213 5.62 4.43 3.49
N TRP A 214 5.92 5.29 2.52
CA TRP A 214 6.89 6.37 2.68
C TRP A 214 6.15 7.70 2.74
N LEU A 215 6.04 8.27 3.94
CA LEU A 215 5.25 9.47 4.22
C LEU A 215 6.20 10.63 4.48
N SER A 216 6.09 11.69 3.68
CA SER A 216 6.81 12.94 3.87
C SER A 216 5.81 14.08 3.87
N ALA A 217 5.75 14.87 4.94
CA ALA A 217 4.88 16.04 5.03
C ALA A 217 5.56 17.19 5.79
N ASP A 218 5.03 18.43 5.66
CA ASP A 218 5.42 19.48 6.60
C ASP A 218 5.02 19.08 8.02
N ARG A 219 3.75 18.70 8.20
CA ARG A 219 3.19 18.19 9.44
C ARG A 219 2.36 16.94 9.21
N ILE A 220 2.41 16.00 10.14
CA ILE A 220 1.56 14.80 10.16
C ILE A 220 0.65 14.88 11.38
N ASP A 221 -0.64 14.59 11.20
CA ASP A 221 -1.66 14.71 12.24
C ASP A 221 -2.80 13.68 12.08
N GLY A 222 -3.68 13.61 13.07
CA GLY A 222 -4.84 12.73 13.08
C GLY A 222 -4.71 11.56 14.06
N SER A 223 -5.82 10.86 14.26
CA SER A 223 -5.93 9.74 15.22
C SER A 223 -6.28 8.40 14.55
N GLY A 224 -6.29 8.36 13.23
CA GLY A 224 -6.64 7.21 12.42
C GLY A 224 -5.53 6.15 12.37
N LEU A 225 -5.70 5.21 11.44
CA LEU A 225 -4.81 4.07 11.26
C LEU A 225 -3.83 4.27 10.10
N ILE A 226 -2.55 4.01 10.35
CA ILE A 226 -1.51 3.84 9.34
C ILE A 226 -0.93 2.43 9.49
N SER A 227 -1.10 1.56 8.48
CA SER A 227 -0.66 0.17 8.61
C SER A 227 0.08 -0.38 7.40
N ALA A 228 1.05 -1.24 7.67
CA ALA A 228 1.72 -2.10 6.72
C ALA A 228 1.89 -3.49 7.36
N ASN A 229 0.79 -4.07 7.81
CA ASN A 229 0.77 -5.37 8.49
C ASN A 229 0.89 -6.52 7.48
N GLY A 230 1.41 -7.66 7.92
CA GLY A 230 1.19 -8.92 7.19
C GLY A 230 -0.28 -9.33 7.21
N GLY A 231 -0.73 -10.07 6.21
CA GLY A 231 -2.10 -10.55 6.12
C GLY A 231 -2.48 -11.51 7.25
N SER A 232 -3.77 -11.66 7.51
CA SER A 232 -4.26 -12.51 8.62
C SER A 232 -5.38 -13.43 8.16
N ARG A 233 -5.27 -14.71 8.52
CA ARG A 233 -6.30 -15.74 8.28
C ARG A 233 -6.09 -16.90 9.24
N ALA A 234 -7.17 -17.39 9.85
CA ALA A 234 -7.12 -18.52 10.79
C ALA A 234 -6.38 -19.73 10.18
N GLY A 235 -5.44 -20.30 10.95
CA GLY A 235 -4.60 -21.43 10.53
C GLY A 235 -3.48 -21.09 9.53
N ALA A 236 -3.41 -19.88 8.97
CA ALA A 236 -2.44 -19.56 7.94
C ALA A 236 -0.98 -19.55 8.44
N VAL A 237 -0.06 -19.83 7.51
CA VAL A 237 1.37 -19.57 7.71
C VAL A 237 1.60 -18.08 7.73
N GLY A 238 2.26 -17.59 8.79
CA GLY A 238 2.47 -16.17 9.03
C GLY A 238 3.46 -15.51 8.08
N SER A 239 3.12 -14.28 7.68
CA SER A 239 3.96 -13.39 6.89
C SER A 239 4.60 -12.31 7.75
N SER A 240 5.62 -11.62 7.23
CA SER A 240 6.16 -10.47 7.96
C SER A 240 5.30 -9.23 7.80
N GLY A 241 5.49 -8.28 8.71
CA GLY A 241 5.09 -6.89 8.50
C GLY A 241 5.90 -6.22 7.40
N GLY A 242 5.45 -5.03 7.01
CA GLY A 242 6.01 -4.19 5.96
C GLY A 242 6.91 -3.07 6.49
N ARG A 243 7.03 -1.99 5.73
CA ARG A 243 7.89 -0.84 6.07
C ARG A 243 7.10 0.45 6.07
N ILE A 244 7.25 1.22 7.14
CA ILE A 244 6.71 2.57 7.25
C ILE A 244 7.88 3.50 7.54
N ALA A 245 8.01 4.59 6.80
CA ALA A 245 8.95 5.66 7.07
C ALA A 245 8.21 6.99 7.11
N ILE A 246 8.40 7.75 8.18
CA ILE A 246 7.69 9.00 8.46
C ILE A 246 8.71 10.14 8.55
N TYR A 247 8.58 11.10 7.64
CA TYR A 247 9.39 12.30 7.59
C TYR A 247 8.50 13.51 7.82
N GLU A 248 8.74 14.23 8.91
CA GLU A 248 8.01 15.42 9.30
C GLU A 248 9.00 16.60 9.44
N ASN A 249 8.69 17.75 8.83
CA ASN A 249 9.54 18.94 8.92
C ASN A 249 9.24 19.79 10.16
N SER A 250 7.97 19.85 10.57
CA SER A 250 7.46 20.65 11.69
C SER A 250 6.70 19.76 12.69
N ARG A 251 6.96 19.90 13.99
CA ARG A 251 6.41 18.97 15.01
C ARG A 251 4.88 18.95 15.00
N GLY A 252 4.29 17.80 14.70
CA GLY A 252 2.85 17.56 14.74
C GLY A 252 2.34 17.04 16.09
N SER A 253 1.01 16.83 16.15
CA SER A 253 0.30 16.21 17.27
C SER A 253 0.04 14.72 17.06
N PHE A 254 0.64 14.12 16.02
CA PHE A 254 0.43 12.72 15.68
C PHE A 254 0.89 11.80 16.83
N PRO A 255 -0.03 11.11 17.53
CA PRO A 255 0.32 10.36 18.73
C PRO A 255 0.97 9.03 18.36
N ILE A 256 2.28 9.04 18.13
CA ILE A 256 3.10 7.81 17.98
C ILE A 256 3.09 6.99 19.30
N THR A 257 2.78 7.63 20.42
CA THR A 257 2.76 7.00 21.75
C THR A 257 1.71 5.90 21.88
N ASN A 258 0.64 5.93 21.07
CA ASN A 258 -0.31 4.83 20.98
C ASN A 258 0.07 3.93 19.80
N LYS A 259 0.90 2.92 20.08
CA LYS A 259 1.40 1.92 19.11
C LYS A 259 0.29 1.15 18.37
N SER A 260 -0.99 1.37 18.71
CA SER A 260 -2.15 0.83 17.98
C SER A 260 -2.36 1.47 16.61
N ASN A 261 -1.93 2.73 16.43
CA ASN A 261 -2.36 3.53 15.28
C ASN A 261 -1.32 3.57 14.15
N ILE A 262 -0.04 3.31 14.43
CA ILE A 262 0.96 2.99 13.40
C ILE A 262 1.45 1.57 13.64
N GLN A 263 1.21 0.69 12.67
CA GLN A 263 1.47 -0.73 12.83
C GLN A 263 2.14 -1.34 11.60
N ALA A 264 3.17 -2.14 11.87
CA ALA A 264 3.84 -3.00 10.89
C ALA A 264 3.97 -4.41 11.49
N PHE A 265 2.87 -4.96 12.00
CA PHE A 265 2.85 -6.28 12.62
C PHE A 265 3.06 -7.39 11.61
N GLY A 266 3.61 -8.52 12.08
CA GLY A 266 3.59 -9.76 11.31
C GLY A 266 2.15 -10.26 11.12
N GLY A 267 1.92 -10.92 9.98
CA GLY A 267 0.69 -11.61 9.66
C GLY A 267 0.64 -13.04 10.19
N GLY A 268 -0.51 -13.69 10.09
CA GLY A 268 -0.66 -15.09 10.51
C GLY A 268 -2.05 -15.58 10.85
N GLY A 269 -2.09 -16.60 11.72
CA GLY A 269 -3.30 -17.20 12.26
C GLY A 269 -3.16 -18.67 12.65
N GLY A 270 -2.11 -19.36 12.20
CA GLY A 270 -1.61 -20.62 12.78
C GLY A 270 -0.15 -20.50 13.23
N SER A 271 0.62 -19.69 12.53
CA SER A 271 1.93 -19.19 12.93
C SER A 271 2.01 -17.70 12.64
N PHE A 272 2.95 -16.98 13.27
CA PHE A 272 3.09 -15.54 13.14
C PHE A 272 4.48 -15.17 12.63
N GLY A 273 4.54 -14.35 11.59
CA GLY A 273 5.81 -13.81 11.11
C GLY A 273 6.30 -12.65 11.99
N GLY A 274 7.53 -12.21 11.73
CA GLY A 274 8.14 -11.09 12.42
C GLY A 274 7.51 -9.76 12.04
N ALA A 275 7.50 -8.82 12.99
CA ALA A 275 7.15 -7.43 12.70
C ALA A 275 8.08 -6.81 11.66
N GLY A 276 7.54 -5.84 10.94
CA GLY A 276 8.24 -4.97 10.03
C GLY A 276 8.95 -3.81 10.73
N THR A 277 9.19 -2.73 10.00
CA THR A 277 9.94 -1.56 10.50
C THR A 277 9.12 -0.28 10.41
N ILE A 278 9.24 0.57 11.42
CA ILE A 278 8.75 1.95 11.42
C ILE A 278 9.98 2.85 11.66
N TYR A 279 10.23 3.80 10.76
CA TYR A 279 11.32 4.78 10.81
C TYR A 279 10.78 6.18 11.07
#